data_AF-A0A6I9XDJ2-F1
#
_entry.id   AF-A0A6I9XDJ2-F1
#
_cell.length_a   1.000
_cell.length_b   1.000
_cell.length_c   1.000
_cell.angle_alpha   90.00
_cell.angle_beta   90.00
_cell.angle_gamma   90.00
#
_symmetry.space_group_name_H-M   'P 1'
#
loop_
_entity.id
_entity.type
_entity.pdbx_description
1 polymer ?
#
loop_
_entity_poly.entity_id
_entity_poly.type
_entity_poly.pdbx_seq_one_letter_code
_entity_poly.pdbx_strand_id
1 'polypeptide(L)'
;MLLERGVSAFSTWEKELHKIVFDPRYLLLNSEERKQIFEQFVKTRIREEYKEKKNKLLLAKEEFKKLLEESKLSPRTTFKEFAEKYGTDQRFRLVQKKKDQEHFFNQFILILKKRDKENRIRLRKMR
;
A
#
# COMPACT_ATOMS: atom_id res chain seq x y z
N MET A 1 10.51 7.18 25.44
CA MET A 1 9.68 6.48 26.45
C MET A 1 8.53 5.67 25.86
N LEU A 2 7.43 6.26 25.37
CA LEU A 2 6.21 5.49 24.98
C LEU A 2 6.51 4.37 23.97
N LEU A 3 7.29 4.67 22.92
CA LEU A 3 7.74 3.68 21.94
C LEU A 3 8.64 2.59 22.57
N GLU A 4 9.67 3.01 23.30
CA GLU A 4 10.65 2.09 23.92
C GLU A 4 10.02 1.15 24.94
N ARG A 5 8.92 1.57 25.59
CA ARG A 5 8.17 0.75 26.56
C ARG A 5 7.05 -0.06 25.93
N GLY A 6 6.94 -0.09 24.60
CA GLY A 6 5.95 -0.90 23.91
C GLY A 6 4.51 -0.49 24.24
N VAL A 7 4.27 0.81 24.43
CA VAL A 7 2.92 1.35 24.60
C VAL A 7 2.15 1.19 23.29
N SER A 8 0.98 0.56 23.37
CA SER A 8 0.14 0.32 22.21
C SER A 8 -0.65 1.56 21.84
N ALA A 9 -0.63 1.92 20.55
CA ALA A 9 -1.49 2.96 20.00
C ALA A 9 -2.97 2.54 19.84
N PHE A 10 -3.29 1.27 20.11
CA PHE A 10 -4.62 0.68 19.97
C PHE A 10 -5.25 0.30 21.31
N SER A 11 -4.69 0.79 22.42
CA SER A 11 -5.12 0.53 23.79
C SER A 11 -5.43 1.86 24.50
N THR A 12 -6.05 1.79 25.67
CA THR A 12 -6.37 2.99 26.46
C THR A 12 -5.19 3.40 27.35
N TRP A 13 -5.13 4.67 27.72
CA TRP A 13 -4.08 5.21 28.61
C TRP A 13 -3.95 4.40 29.90
N GLU A 14 -5.07 4.07 30.55
CA GLU A 14 -5.13 3.35 31.83
C GLU A 14 -4.53 1.95 31.70
N LYS A 15 -4.79 1.27 30.57
CA LYS A 15 -4.26 -0.07 30.30
C LYS A 15 -2.76 -0.05 30.02
N GLU A 16 -2.25 1.03 29.43
CA GLU A 16 -0.83 1.13 29.08
C GLU A 16 0.03 1.80 30.17
N LEU A 17 -0.59 2.45 31.15
CA LEU A 17 0.09 3.24 32.18
C LEU A 17 1.16 2.43 32.95
N HIS A 18 0.88 1.18 33.29
CA HIS A 18 1.79 0.32 34.03
C HIS A 18 3.12 0.07 33.30
N LYS A 19 3.18 0.26 31.96
CA LYS A 19 4.41 0.10 31.17
C LYS A 19 5.37 1.28 31.31
N ILE A 20 4.87 2.43 31.73
CA ILE A 20 5.62 3.70 31.72
C ILE A 20 5.74 4.35 33.09
N VAL A 21 4.88 4.00 34.06
CA VAL A 21 4.91 4.60 35.41
C VAL A 21 6.24 4.39 36.13
N PHE A 22 6.99 3.34 35.79
CA PHE A 22 8.31 3.04 36.35
C PHE A 22 9.48 3.69 35.58
N ASP A 23 9.23 4.32 34.43
CA ASP A 23 10.28 5.02 33.68
C ASP A 23 10.59 6.37 34.34
N PRO A 24 11.85 6.72 34.63
CA PRO A 24 12.21 8.00 35.23
C PRO A 24 11.67 9.22 34.46
N ARG A 25 11.52 9.12 33.13
CA ARG A 25 11.00 10.18 32.27
C ARG A 25 9.50 10.43 32.48
N TYR A 26 8.76 9.52 33.12
CA TYR A 26 7.36 9.70 33.48
C TYR A 26 7.17 10.88 34.44
N LEU A 27 8.11 11.08 35.37
CA LEU A 27 8.08 12.15 36.37
C LEU A 27 8.41 13.54 35.80
N LEU A 28 8.96 13.62 34.58
CA LEU A 28 9.34 14.88 33.93
C LEU A 28 8.14 15.68 33.38
N LEU A 29 6.96 15.09 33.41
CA LEU A 29 5.74 15.63 32.84
C LEU A 29 4.63 15.62 33.89
N ASN A 30 3.75 16.62 33.86
CA ASN A 30 2.54 16.62 34.68
C ASN A 30 1.44 15.72 34.08
N SER A 31 0.33 15.55 34.80
CA SER A 31 -0.75 14.64 34.37
C SER A 31 -1.36 15.02 33.01
N GLU A 32 -1.48 16.31 32.73
CA GLU A 32 -2.08 16.81 31.49
C GLU A 32 -1.12 16.60 30.31
N GLU A 33 0.15 16.96 30.47
CA GLU A 33 1.20 16.75 29.47
C GLU A 33 1.36 15.27 29.10
N ARG A 34 1.30 14.37 30.08
CA ARG A 34 1.35 12.92 29.86
C ARG A 34 0.23 12.45 28.95
N LYS A 35 -1.00 12.89 29.21
CA LYS A 35 -2.18 12.53 28.41
C LYS A 35 -2.07 13.10 27.00
N GLN A 36 -1.67 14.36 26.85
CA GLN A 36 -1.47 15.00 25.54
C GLN A 36 -0.40 14.27 24.70
N ILE A 37 0.74 13.94 25.30
CA ILE A 37 1.82 13.21 24.63
C ILE A 37 1.36 11.80 24.23
N PHE A 38 0.58 11.11 25.07
CA PHE A 38 -0.01 9.82 24.72
C PHE A 38 -0.97 9.92 23.54
N GLU A 39 -1.88 10.90 23.54
CA GLU A 39 -2.81 11.11 22.42
C GLU A 39 -2.07 11.45 21.11
N GLN A 40 -1.02 12.28 21.19
CA GLN A 40 -0.18 12.61 20.04
C GLN A 40 0.58 11.37 19.54
N PHE A 41 1.08 10.53 20.43
CA PHE A 41 1.72 9.27 20.11
C PHE A 41 0.76 8.33 19.38
N VAL A 42 -0.46 8.14 19.90
CA VAL A 42 -1.52 7.34 19.27
C VAL A 42 -1.83 7.87 17.87
N LYS A 43 -2.09 9.17 17.73
CA LYS A 43 -2.38 9.82 16.44
C LYS A 43 -1.24 9.67 15.44
N THR A 44 0.01 9.76 15.91
CA THR A 44 1.20 9.59 15.07
C THR A 44 1.34 8.14 14.60
N ARG A 45 1.19 7.18 15.50
CA ARG A 45 1.28 5.74 15.19
C ARG A 45 0.24 5.27 14.19
N ILE A 46 -1.02 5.71 14.36
CA ILE A 46 -2.10 5.40 13.41
C ILE A 46 -1.78 5.98 12.03
N ARG A 47 -1.27 7.22 11.98
CA ARG A 47 -0.86 7.86 10.71
C ARG A 47 0.31 7.14 10.05
N GLU A 48 1.31 6.72 10.81
CA GLU A 48 2.46 5.96 10.32
C GLU A 48 2.03 4.61 9.73
N GLU A 49 1.22 3.84 10.45
CA GLU A 49 0.70 2.56 9.94
C GLU A 49 -0.11 2.74 8.64
N TYR A 50 -0.97 3.76 8.59
CA TYR A 50 -1.75 4.04 7.40
C TYR A 50 -0.85 4.43 6.22
N LYS A 51 0.17 5.26 6.47
CA LYS A 51 1.17 5.66 5.48
C LYS A 51 1.97 4.46 4.96
N GLU A 52 2.40 3.56 5.85
CA GLU A 52 3.10 2.33 5.46
C GLU A 52 2.22 1.40 4.62
N LYS A 53 0.98 1.17 5.03
CA LYS A 53 0.00 0.37 4.26
C LYS A 53 -0.23 0.99 2.88
N LYS A 54 -0.39 2.31 2.79
CA LYS A 54 -0.57 3.04 1.53
C LYS A 54 0.67 2.94 0.64
N ASN A 55 1.86 3.17 1.19
CA ASN A 55 3.12 3.08 0.45
C ASN A 55 3.36 1.66 -0.07
N LYS A 56 3.10 0.64 0.74
CA LYS A 56 3.22 -0.77 0.33
C LYS A 56 2.28 -1.10 -0.83
N LEU A 57 1.04 -0.60 -0.79
CA LEU A 57 0.09 -0.77 -1.89
C LEU A 57 0.55 -0.04 -3.17
N LEU A 58 1.10 1.17 -3.03
CA LEU A 58 1.63 1.93 -4.17
C LEU A 58 2.80 1.20 -4.84
N LEU A 59 3.77 0.72 -4.06
CA LEU A 59 4.89 -0.06 -4.57
C LEU A 59 4.43 -1.36 -5.22
N ALA A 60 3.51 -2.09 -4.59
CA ALA A 60 2.93 -3.30 -5.17
C ALA A 60 2.25 -3.03 -6.52
N LYS A 61 1.53 -1.91 -6.64
CA LYS A 61 0.88 -1.48 -7.89
C LYS A 61 1.90 -1.12 -8.97
N GLU A 62 2.97 -0.41 -8.62
CA GLU A 62 4.03 -0.04 -9.58
C GLU A 62 4.77 -1.28 -10.10
N GLU A 63 5.14 -2.20 -9.21
CA GLU A 63 5.79 -3.45 -9.60
C GLU A 63 4.88 -4.35 -10.46
N PHE A 64 3.60 -4.45 -10.10
CA PHE A 64 2.62 -5.16 -10.93
C PHE A 64 2.47 -4.52 -12.32
N LYS A 65 2.52 -3.18 -12.41
CA LYS A 65 2.48 -2.46 -13.68
C LYS A 65 3.73 -2.76 -14.53
N LYS A 66 4.93 -2.77 -13.95
CA LYS A 66 6.17 -3.14 -14.66
C LYS A 66 6.07 -4.56 -15.23
N LEU A 67 5.57 -5.50 -14.42
CA LEU A 67 5.30 -6.87 -14.89
C LEU A 67 4.37 -6.87 -16.11
N LEU A 68 3.26 -6.13 -16.08
CA LEU A 68 2.33 -6.03 -17.23
C LEU A 68 3.00 -5.45 -18.48
N GLU A 69 3.84 -4.43 -18.32
CA GLU A 69 4.58 -3.78 -19.42
C GLU A 69 5.62 -4.73 -20.05
N GLU A 70 6.35 -5.47 -19.22
CA GLU A 70 7.34 -6.47 -19.66
C GLU A 70 6.70 -7.72 -20.27
N SER A 71 5.45 -8.01 -19.92
CA SER A 71 4.73 -9.23 -20.33
C SER A 71 4.32 -9.27 -21.80
N LYS A 72 4.53 -8.18 -22.55
CA LYS A 72 4.19 -8.03 -23.99
C LYS A 72 2.78 -8.55 -24.31
N LEU A 73 1.80 -8.12 -23.51
CA LEU A 73 0.43 -8.61 -23.59
C LEU A 73 -0.27 -8.16 -24.87
N SER A 74 -1.15 -9.01 -25.38
CA SER A 74 -2.08 -8.67 -26.45
C SER A 74 -3.35 -8.04 -25.86
N PRO A 75 -4.02 -7.10 -26.56
CA PRO A 75 -5.34 -6.60 -26.15
C PRO A 75 -6.43 -7.66 -25.96
N ARG A 76 -6.19 -8.90 -26.44
CA ARG A 76 -7.08 -10.06 -26.31
C ARG A 76 -6.72 -10.98 -25.15
N THR A 77 -5.54 -10.83 -24.56
CA THR A 77 -5.10 -11.66 -23.43
C THR A 77 -6.08 -11.53 -22.27
N THR A 78 -6.46 -12.66 -21.68
CA THR A 78 -7.35 -12.72 -20.52
C THR A 78 -6.55 -12.67 -19.22
N PHE A 79 -7.20 -12.26 -18.13
CA PHE A 79 -6.57 -12.28 -16.81
C PHE A 79 -6.18 -13.71 -16.39
N LYS A 80 -6.96 -14.72 -16.79
CA LYS A 80 -6.67 -16.13 -16.49
C LYS A 80 -5.34 -16.56 -17.11
N GLU A 81 -5.15 -16.33 -18.41
CA GLU A 81 -3.90 -16.68 -19.12
C GLU A 81 -2.71 -15.92 -18.52
N PHE A 82 -2.89 -14.65 -18.16
CA PHE A 82 -1.85 -13.86 -17.50
C PHE A 82 -1.49 -14.42 -16.12
N ALA A 83 -2.48 -14.75 -15.31
CA ALA A 83 -2.28 -15.30 -13.96
C ALA A 83 -1.67 -16.71 -14.00
N GLU A 84 -2.02 -17.54 -14.99
CA GLU A 84 -1.40 -18.86 -15.19
C GLU A 84 0.09 -18.74 -15.52
N LYS A 85 0.46 -17.74 -16.34
CA LYS A 85 1.85 -17.51 -16.74
C LYS A 85 2.71 -16.82 -15.67
N TYR A 86 2.16 -15.83 -14.96
CA TYR A 86 2.92 -14.97 -14.05
C TYR A 86 2.51 -15.10 -12.57
N GLY A 87 1.63 -16.04 -12.22
CA GLY A 87 1.15 -16.21 -10.84
C GLY A 87 2.23 -16.59 -9.81
N THR A 88 3.38 -17.08 -10.27
CA THR A 88 4.56 -17.33 -9.44
C THR A 88 5.51 -16.14 -9.33
N ASP A 89 5.36 -15.12 -10.17
CA ASP A 89 6.18 -13.91 -10.15
C ASP A 89 5.96 -13.16 -8.83
N GLN A 90 7.05 -12.72 -8.21
CA GLN A 90 7.01 -11.99 -6.94
C GLN A 90 6.14 -10.73 -7.04
N ARG A 91 6.25 -9.99 -8.15
CA ARG A 91 5.52 -8.74 -8.40
C ARG A 91 4.02 -8.98 -8.55
N PHE A 92 3.63 -10.13 -9.12
CA PHE A 92 2.23 -10.55 -9.16
C PHE A 92 1.68 -10.79 -7.74
N ARG A 93 2.47 -11.46 -6.89
CA ARG A 93 2.11 -11.81 -5.51
C ARG A 93 2.12 -10.62 -4.53
N LEU A 94 2.81 -9.52 -4.85
CA LEU A 94 2.79 -8.30 -4.03
C LEU A 94 1.38 -7.72 -3.90
N VAL A 95 0.55 -7.85 -4.93
CA VAL A 95 -0.87 -7.49 -4.88
C VAL A 95 -1.65 -8.69 -4.34
N GLN A 96 -1.95 -8.70 -3.05
CA GLN A 96 -2.54 -9.88 -2.38
C GLN A 96 -3.98 -10.18 -2.80
N LYS A 97 -4.78 -9.15 -3.10
CA LYS A 97 -6.20 -9.32 -3.43
C LYS A 97 -6.34 -9.62 -4.92
N LYS A 98 -6.92 -10.77 -5.26
CA LYS A 98 -7.21 -11.17 -6.65
C LYS A 98 -8.04 -10.12 -7.40
N LYS A 99 -9.02 -9.50 -6.73
CA LYS A 99 -9.83 -8.41 -7.30
C LYS A 99 -8.99 -7.21 -7.72
N ASP A 100 -7.94 -6.88 -6.97
CA ASP A 100 -7.05 -5.75 -7.28
C ASP A 100 -6.10 -6.12 -8.43
N GLN A 101 -5.58 -7.35 -8.44
CA GLN A 101 -4.78 -7.88 -9.55
C GLN A 101 -5.56 -7.80 -10.88
N GLU A 102 -6.80 -8.31 -10.87
CA GLU A 102 -7.68 -8.29 -12.04
C GLU A 102 -8.05 -6.87 -12.45
N HIS A 103 -8.31 -5.99 -11.48
CA HIS A 103 -8.55 -4.57 -11.76
C HIS A 103 -7.37 -3.91 -12.47
N PHE A 104 -6.14 -4.09 -11.97
CA PHE A 104 -4.94 -3.51 -12.59
C PHE A 104 -4.67 -4.07 -13.98
N PHE A 105 -4.84 -5.38 -14.16
CA PHE A 105 -4.74 -6.03 -15.46
C PHE A 105 -5.76 -5.43 -16.46
N ASN A 106 -7.02 -5.33 -16.08
CA ASN A 106 -8.09 -4.80 -16.93
C ASN A 106 -7.83 -3.34 -17.32
N GLN A 107 -7.38 -2.51 -16.37
CA GLN A 107 -6.97 -1.12 -16.65
C GLN A 107 -5.85 -1.06 -17.70
N PHE A 108 -4.85 -1.93 -17.58
CA PHE A 108 -3.76 -2.00 -18.53
C PHE A 108 -4.20 -2.44 -19.94
N ILE A 109 -5.04 -3.48 -20.03
CA ILE A 109 -5.62 -3.92 -21.31
C ILE A 109 -6.44 -2.81 -21.98
N LEU A 110 -7.20 -2.01 -21.21
CA LEU A 110 -7.92 -0.85 -21.74
C LEU A 110 -6.97 0.21 -22.32
N ILE A 111 -5.86 0.50 -21.64
CA ILE A 111 -4.83 1.43 -22.12
C ILE A 111 -4.20 0.90 -23.41
N LEU A 112 -3.87 -0.39 -23.49
CA LEU A 112 -3.35 -1.01 -24.71
C LEU A 112 -4.33 -0.89 -25.88
N LYS A 113 -5.61 -1.21 -25.66
CA LYS A 113 -6.67 -1.06 -26.69
C LYS A 113 -6.77 0.37 -27.21
N LYS A 114 -6.71 1.36 -26.30
CA LYS A 114 -6.76 2.78 -26.67
C LYS A 114 -5.55 3.18 -27.51
N ARG A 115 -4.34 2.81 -27.08
CA ARG A 115 -3.09 3.07 -27.81
C ARG A 115 -3.11 2.46 -29.21
N ASP A 116 -3.56 1.22 -29.35
CA ASP A 116 -3.67 0.56 -30.65
C ASP A 116 -4.66 1.26 -31.60
N LYS A 117 -5.80 1.71 -31.06
CA LYS A 117 -6.78 2.48 -31.84
C LYS A 117 -6.18 3.81 -32.30
N GLU A 118 -5.52 4.54 -31.41
CA GLU A 118 -4.88 5.83 -31.73
C GLU A 118 -3.77 5.67 -32.77
N ASN A 119 -2.93 4.64 -32.64
CA ASN A 119 -1.88 4.33 -33.61
C ASN A 119 -2.44 4.02 -35.00
N ARG A 120 -3.53 3.23 -35.08
CA ARG A 120 -4.22 2.96 -36.36
C ARG A 120 -4.77 4.23 -37.00
N ILE A 121 -5.34 5.14 -36.21
CA ILE A 121 -5.86 6.43 -36.72
C ILE A 121 -4.71 7.30 -37.23
N ARG A 122 -3.60 7.41 -36.48
CA ARG A 122 -2.42 8.18 -36.89
C ARG A 122 -1.85 7.66 -38.21
N LEU A 123 -1.67 6.36 -38.35
CA LEU A 123 -1.16 5.75 -39.59
C LEU A 123 -2.07 6.00 -40.81
N ARG A 124 -3.39 6.06 -40.62
CA ARG A 124 -4.33 6.40 -41.69
C ARG A 124 -4.27 7.87 -42.11
N LYS A 125 -3.94 8.78 -41.20
CA LYS A 125 -3.80 10.22 -41.49
C LYS A 125 -2.48 10.57 -42.20
N MET A 126 -1.51 9.67 -42.16
CA MET A 126 -0.21 9.83 -42.82
C MET A 126 -0.14 9.18 -44.22
N ARG A 127 -1.21 8.49 -44.62
CA ARG A 127 -1.41 7.95 -45.97
C ARG A 127 -2.27 8.93 -46.75
#